data_AF-A0A936SHB1-F1
#
_entry.id   AF-A0A936SHB1-F1
#
_cell.length_a   1.000
_cell.length_b   1.000
_cell.length_c   1.000
_cell.angle_alpha   90.00
_cell.angle_beta   90.00
_cell.angle_gamma   90.00
#
_symmetry.space_group_name_H-M   'P 1'
#
loop_
_entity.id
_entity.type
_entity.pdbx_description
1 polymer ?
#
loop_
_entity_poly.entity_id
_entity_poly.type
_entity_poly.pdbx_seq_one_letter_code
_entity_poly.pdbx_strand_id
1 'polypeptide(L)'
;MGRAIVVGLLSVLAGFGAWYMFQTADRVASIPIRNASALVDARPGARVTAYGRVYVDGRPGMALYTTSVETCENRTHFRSDGRTTRDRECSWHETNRQTPSFGLVLNDGNQPTVRVVNSNYQLEGHMRTIDLGGSTQQQGFSDGDSVLVIGTADAKGVRADTVYGGTLDQYIGNTRLMAWGLVVLTVVLLAASIVLVLI
;
A
#
# COMPACT_ATOMS: atom_id res chain seq x y z
N MET A 1 -4.86 -28.72 -24.12
CA MET A 1 -4.01 -29.09 -22.95
C MET A 1 -3.12 -27.95 -22.45
N GLY A 2 -2.19 -27.38 -23.23
CA GLY A 2 -1.24 -26.35 -22.71
C GLY A 2 -1.88 -25.10 -22.08
N ARG A 3 -2.97 -24.58 -22.68
CA ARG A 3 -3.70 -23.43 -22.14
C ARG A 3 -4.40 -23.71 -20.81
N ALA A 4 -4.97 -24.91 -20.64
CA ALA A 4 -5.63 -25.29 -19.39
C ALA A 4 -4.65 -25.37 -18.21
N ILE A 5 -3.43 -25.86 -18.45
CA ILE A 5 -2.36 -25.92 -17.44
C ILE A 5 -1.96 -24.51 -17.00
N VAL A 6 -1.79 -23.58 -17.94
CA VAL A 6 -1.47 -22.18 -17.62
C VAL A 6 -2.57 -21.52 -16.79
N VAL A 7 -3.85 -21.70 -17.17
CA VAL A 7 -4.98 -21.16 -16.40
C VAL A 7 -5.07 -21.80 -15.01
N GLY A 8 -4.84 -23.10 -14.91
CA GLY A 8 -4.76 -23.81 -13.63
C GLY A 8 -3.66 -23.25 -12.73
N LEU A 9 -2.45 -23.02 -13.25
CA LEU A 9 -1.35 -22.40 -12.50
C LEU A 9 -1.69 -20.98 -12.02
N LEU A 10 -2.31 -20.17 -12.88
CA LEU A 10 -2.77 -18.82 -12.49
C LEU A 10 -3.79 -18.87 -11.35
N SER A 11 -4.67 -19.87 -11.33
CA SER A 11 -5.61 -20.04 -10.22
C SER A 11 -4.91 -20.36 -8.90
N VAL A 12 -3.89 -21.24 -8.91
CA VAL A 12 -3.11 -21.55 -7.72
C VAL A 12 -2.36 -20.32 -7.22
N LEU A 13 -1.78 -19.53 -8.13
CA LEU A 13 -1.10 -18.27 -7.78
C LEU A 13 -2.07 -17.24 -7.18
N ALA A 14 -3.27 -17.09 -7.75
CA ALA A 14 -4.30 -16.22 -7.21
C ALA A 14 -4.75 -16.67 -5.82
N GLY A 15 -4.94 -17.98 -5.62
CA GLY A 15 -5.34 -18.55 -4.33
C GLY A 15 -4.27 -18.37 -3.25
N PHE A 16 -2.99 -18.56 -3.62
CA PHE A 16 -1.87 -18.26 -2.74
C PHE A 16 -1.79 -16.77 -2.38
N GLY A 17 -2.01 -15.89 -3.36
CA GLY A 17 -2.11 -14.45 -3.13
C GLY A 17 -3.22 -14.06 -2.16
N ALA A 18 -4.40 -14.65 -2.30
CA ALA A 18 -5.52 -14.45 -1.38
C ALA A 18 -5.16 -14.88 0.05
N TRP A 19 -4.60 -16.08 0.21
CA TRP A 19 -4.16 -16.61 1.50
C TRP A 19 -3.12 -15.70 2.17
N TYR A 20 -2.12 -15.24 1.40
CA TYR A 20 -1.09 -14.31 1.90
C TYR A 20 -1.70 -12.98 2.38
N MET A 21 -2.67 -12.43 1.64
CA MET A 21 -3.35 -11.20 2.04
C MET A 21 -4.19 -11.39 3.32
N PHE A 22 -4.93 -12.49 3.46
CA PHE A 22 -5.63 -12.79 4.71
C PHE A 22 -4.65 -12.93 5.88
N GLN A 23 -3.55 -13.65 5.69
CA GLN A 23 -2.53 -13.80 6.72
C GLN A 23 -1.93 -12.45 7.12
N THR A 24 -1.71 -11.56 6.15
CA THR A 24 -1.20 -10.20 6.41
C THR A 24 -2.21 -9.37 7.20
N ALA A 25 -3.48 -9.40 6.80
CA ALA A 25 -4.56 -8.72 7.50
C ALA A 25 -4.70 -9.20 8.95
N ASP A 26 -4.67 -10.52 9.18
CA ASP A 26 -4.80 -11.10 10.52
C ASP A 26 -3.54 -10.86 11.37
N ARG A 27 -2.35 -10.89 10.76
CA ARG A 27 -1.10 -10.47 11.43
C ARG A 27 -1.19 -9.02 11.88
N VAL A 28 -1.66 -8.11 11.03
CA VAL A 28 -1.76 -6.69 11.39
C VAL A 28 -2.87 -6.45 12.43
N ALA A 29 -4.00 -7.14 12.30
CA ALA A 29 -5.11 -7.09 13.26
C ALA A 29 -4.73 -7.60 14.66
N SER A 30 -3.81 -8.57 14.74
CA SER A 30 -3.33 -9.12 16.00
C SER A 30 -2.22 -8.29 16.66
N ILE A 31 -1.67 -7.27 15.97
CA ILE A 31 -0.73 -6.34 16.58
C ILE A 31 -1.52 -5.38 17.47
N PRO A 32 -1.23 -5.31 18.79
CA PRO A 32 -1.91 -4.37 19.66
C PRO A 32 -1.61 -2.93 19.20
N ILE A 33 -2.65 -2.12 19.03
CA ILE A 33 -2.51 -0.68 18.80
C ILE A 33 -1.85 -0.12 20.06
N ARG A 34 -0.60 0.32 19.93
CA ARG A 34 0.14 0.89 21.06
C ARG A 34 -0.15 2.39 21.12
N ASN A 35 -0.67 2.86 22.24
CA ASN A 35 -0.58 4.27 22.60
C ASN A 35 0.86 4.63 22.98
N ALA A 36 1.14 5.93 23.16
CA ALA A 36 2.51 6.40 23.38
C ALA A 36 3.16 5.79 24.63
N SER A 37 2.39 5.61 25.71
CA SER A 37 2.86 4.92 26.91
C SER A 37 3.18 3.44 26.64
N ALA A 38 2.33 2.74 25.88
CA ALA A 38 2.57 1.34 25.54
C ALA A 38 3.72 1.13 24.55
N LEU A 39 4.16 2.17 23.83
CA LEU A 39 5.37 2.16 23.00
C LEU A 39 6.65 2.32 23.81
N VAL A 40 6.61 3.07 24.92
CA VAL A 40 7.73 3.19 25.86
C VAL A 40 8.05 1.84 26.51
N ASP A 41 7.01 1.07 26.82
CA ASP A 41 7.15 -0.26 27.44
C ASP A 41 7.39 -1.40 26.42
N ALA A 42 7.43 -1.09 25.12
CA ALA A 42 7.63 -2.09 24.09
C ALA A 42 9.10 -2.54 24.02
N ARG A 43 9.32 -3.86 23.92
CA ARG A 43 10.66 -4.39 23.69
C ARG A 43 11.18 -3.92 22.31
N PRO A 44 12.44 -3.46 22.20
CA PRO A 44 13.04 -3.14 20.92
C PRO A 44 12.91 -4.31 19.93
N GLY A 45 12.53 -4.03 18.69
CA GLY A 45 12.29 -5.02 17.65
C GLY A 45 10.89 -5.67 17.65
N ALA A 46 10.05 -5.39 18.65
CA ALA A 46 8.66 -5.86 18.65
C ALA A 46 7.86 -5.21 17.50
N ARG A 47 7.00 -5.99 16.84
CA ARG A 47 6.07 -5.49 15.83
C ARG A 47 5.03 -4.59 16.49
N VAL A 48 4.82 -3.39 15.96
CA VAL A 48 3.89 -2.39 16.52
C VAL A 48 3.11 -1.70 15.41
N THR A 49 1.88 -1.32 15.75
CA THR A 49 1.04 -0.42 14.97
C THR A 49 0.73 0.82 15.80
N ALA A 50 0.86 1.99 15.18
CA ALA A 50 0.55 3.26 15.81
C ALA A 50 -0.38 4.06 14.89
N TYR A 51 -1.49 4.55 15.44
CA TYR A 51 -2.49 5.29 14.68
C TYR A 51 -2.61 6.71 15.24
N GLY A 52 -2.48 7.70 14.37
CA GLY A 52 -2.56 9.10 14.76
C GLY A 52 -2.46 10.03 13.57
N ARG A 53 -2.20 11.31 13.83
CA ARG A 53 -2.03 12.34 12.82
C ARG A 53 -0.56 12.63 12.59
N VAL A 54 -0.19 12.83 11.33
CA VAL A 54 1.15 13.29 10.94
C VAL A 54 1.39 14.66 11.56
N TYR A 55 2.54 14.81 12.21
CA TYR A 55 3.03 16.07 12.74
C TYR A 55 4.43 16.35 12.17
N VAL A 56 4.52 17.42 11.37
CA VAL A 56 5.78 17.89 10.79
C VAL A 56 5.86 19.40 10.97
N ASP A 57 6.79 19.83 11.83
CA ASP A 57 6.94 21.22 12.30
C ASP A 57 6.76 22.27 11.19
N GLY A 58 5.58 22.90 11.16
CA GLY A 58 5.30 24.12 10.40
C GLY A 58 5.46 24.03 8.89
N ARG A 59 5.34 22.84 8.27
CA ARG A 59 5.49 22.68 6.82
C ARG A 59 4.15 22.82 6.10
N PRO A 60 3.92 23.90 5.32
CA PRO A 60 2.77 23.95 4.42
C PRO A 60 2.97 22.99 3.24
N GLY A 61 1.95 22.18 2.93
CA GLY A 61 1.96 21.25 1.78
C GLY A 61 2.15 19.78 2.17
N MET A 62 2.53 18.94 1.21
CA MET A 62 2.82 17.53 1.49
C MET A 62 4.19 17.42 2.18
N ALA A 63 4.20 16.77 3.35
CA ALA A 63 5.38 16.62 4.18
C ALA A 63 6.09 15.27 3.95
N LEU A 64 5.28 14.24 3.64
CA LEU A 64 5.71 12.88 3.31
C LEU A 64 5.15 12.59 1.92
N TYR A 65 5.99 12.39 0.91
CA TYR A 65 5.49 12.16 -0.44
C TYR A 65 6.43 11.39 -1.34
N THR A 66 5.86 10.81 -2.39
CA THR A 66 6.55 10.34 -3.59
C THR A 66 6.20 11.25 -4.75
N THR A 67 7.19 11.63 -5.55
CA THR A 67 6.98 12.30 -6.83
C THR A 67 6.98 11.25 -7.93
N SER A 68 6.00 11.33 -8.82
CA SER A 68 5.86 10.44 -9.96
C SER A 68 5.73 11.24 -11.25
N VAL A 69 6.30 10.72 -12.33
CA VAL A 69 6.20 11.28 -13.68
C VAL A 69 5.45 10.31 -14.56
N GLU A 70 4.52 10.83 -15.37
CA GLU A 70 3.79 10.07 -16.37
C GLU A 70 4.70 9.85 -17.59
N THR A 71 4.97 8.59 -17.90
CA THR A 71 5.65 8.20 -19.13
C THR A 71 4.64 7.58 -20.06
N CYS A 72 4.54 8.09 -21.28
CA CYS A 72 3.62 7.56 -22.28
C CYS A 72 4.38 6.87 -23.41
N GLU A 73 4.08 5.59 -23.61
CA GLU A 73 4.61 4.79 -24.70
C GLU A 73 3.52 4.57 -25.76
N ASN A 74 3.91 4.71 -27.04
CA ASN A 74 3.03 4.35 -28.14
C ASN A 74 3.14 2.85 -28.38
N ARG A 75 2.13 2.08 -27.96
CA ARG A 75 2.05 0.65 -28.27
C ARG A 75 1.25 0.43 -29.54
N THR A 76 1.83 -0.39 -30.39
CA THR A 76 1.23 -0.78 -31.66
C THR A 76 0.66 -2.18 -31.48
N HIS A 77 -0.67 -2.28 -31.40
CA HIS A 77 -1.36 -3.56 -31.28
C HIS A 77 -1.73 -4.08 -32.67
N PHE A 78 -1.28 -5.29 -32.98
CA PHE A 78 -1.73 -6.02 -34.16
C PHE A 78 -2.98 -6.80 -33.80
N ARG A 79 -4.13 -6.40 -34.35
CA ARG A 79 -5.36 -7.16 -34.19
C ARG A 79 -5.37 -8.38 -35.10
N SER A 80 -6.15 -9.37 -34.70
CA SER A 80 -6.40 -10.59 -35.47
C SER A 80 -7.08 -10.36 -36.83
N ASP A 81 -7.61 -9.15 -37.08
CA ASP A 81 -8.20 -8.72 -38.35
C ASP A 81 -7.17 -8.10 -39.33
N GLY A 82 -5.88 -8.08 -38.96
CA GLY A 82 -4.80 -7.50 -39.76
C GLY A 82 -4.70 -5.98 -39.68
N ARG A 83 -5.53 -5.31 -38.88
CA ARG A 83 -5.44 -3.87 -38.64
C ARG A 83 -4.50 -3.57 -37.47
N THR A 84 -3.80 -2.46 -37.60
CA THR A 84 -2.88 -1.97 -36.57
C THR A 84 -3.53 -0.81 -35.83
N THR A 85 -3.74 -0.93 -34.52
CA THR A 85 -4.13 0.20 -33.66
C THR A 85 -2.91 0.73 -32.92
N ARG A 86 -2.76 2.05 -32.89
CA ARG A 86 -1.77 2.71 -32.03
C ARG A 86 -2.50 3.26 -30.83
N ASP A 87 -2.24 2.67 -29.67
CA ASP A 87 -2.75 3.15 -28.40
C ASP A 87 -1.60 3.81 -27.63
N ARG A 88 -1.90 4.96 -27.04
CA ARG A 88 -0.96 5.65 -26.15
C ARG A 88 -1.22 5.12 -24.74
N GLU A 89 -0.30 4.32 -24.23
CA GLU A 89 -0.36 3.78 -22.88
C GLU A 89 0.52 4.67 -21.98
N CYS A 90 -0.09 5.29 -20.97
CA CYS A 90 0.62 6.15 -20.03
C CYS A 90 0.69 5.47 -18.66
N SER A 91 1.89 5.41 -18.08
CA SER A 91 2.14 4.86 -16.76
C SER A 91 2.88 5.84 -15.87
N TRP A 92 2.49 5.90 -14.61
CA TRP A 92 3.16 6.72 -13.60
C TRP A 92 4.36 5.97 -13.03
N HIS A 93 5.53 6.60 -13.06
CA HIS A 93 6.75 6.06 -12.48
C HIS A 93 7.24 6.98 -11.36
N GLU A 94 7.50 6.42 -10.19
CA GLU A 94 8.11 7.15 -9.07
C GLU A 94 9.53 7.58 -9.47
N THR A 95 9.80 8.88 -9.39
CA THR A 95 11.10 9.48 -9.71
C THR A 95 11.84 9.97 -8.48
N ASN A 96 11.12 10.33 -7.42
CA ASN A 96 11.71 10.81 -6.18
C ASN A 96 10.84 10.42 -4.98
N ARG A 97 11.49 10.21 -3.82
CA ARG A 97 10.82 9.93 -2.55
C ARG A 97 11.33 10.84 -1.46
N GLN A 98 10.40 11.51 -0.79
CA GLN A 98 10.67 12.33 0.39
C GLN A 98 9.81 11.85 1.55
N THR A 99 10.33 10.87 2.29
CA THR A 99 9.69 10.24 3.44
C THR A 99 10.52 10.48 4.70
N PRO A 100 10.70 11.72 5.20
CA PRO A 100 11.55 11.99 6.37
C PRO A 100 10.99 11.38 7.66
N SER A 101 11.77 11.39 8.73
CA SER A 101 11.27 11.13 10.08
C SER A 101 10.18 12.15 10.44
N PHE A 102 9.11 11.72 11.11
CA PHE A 102 8.01 12.60 11.52
C PHE A 102 7.48 12.24 12.91
N GLY A 103 6.77 13.18 13.53
CA GLY A 103 6.04 12.94 14.76
C GLY A 103 4.63 12.43 14.46
N LEU A 104 4.09 11.57 15.31
CA LEU A 104 2.71 11.12 15.28
C LEU A 104 2.01 11.65 16.53
N VAL A 105 0.96 12.42 16.30
CA VAL A 105 0.05 12.90 17.34
C VAL A 105 -1.06 11.88 17.46
N LEU A 106 -1.03 11.07 18.52
CA LEU A 106 -2.10 10.10 18.76
C LEU A 106 -3.38 10.86 19.12
N ASN A 107 -4.53 10.26 18.83
CA ASN A 107 -5.84 10.89 19.03
C ASN A 107 -6.11 11.39 20.47
N ASP A 108 -5.31 10.95 21.46
CA ASP A 108 -5.47 11.25 22.88
C ASP A 108 -4.64 12.46 23.38
N GLY A 109 -3.94 13.19 22.51
CA GLY A 109 -3.13 14.34 22.96
C GLY A 109 -2.76 15.33 21.87
N ASN A 110 -2.44 16.57 22.26
CA ASN A 110 -2.10 17.68 21.36
C ASN A 110 -0.59 17.85 21.11
N GLN A 111 0.25 16.87 21.47
CA GLN A 111 1.70 16.90 21.25
C GLN A 111 2.16 15.64 20.50
N PRO A 112 3.27 15.69 19.72
CA PRO A 112 3.79 14.49 19.07
C PRO A 112 4.20 13.49 20.14
N THR A 113 3.53 12.35 20.17
CA THR A 113 3.68 11.36 21.24
C THR A 113 4.51 10.14 20.80
N VAL A 114 4.60 9.89 19.49
CA VAL A 114 5.40 8.80 18.91
C VAL A 114 6.22 9.35 17.76
N ARG A 115 7.52 9.02 17.68
CA ARG A 115 8.37 9.46 16.57
C ARG A 115 8.63 8.31 15.59
N VAL A 116 8.39 8.55 14.31
CA VAL A 116 8.88 7.66 13.24
C VAL A 116 10.32 8.03 12.92
N VAL A 117 11.25 7.08 13.08
CA VAL A 117 12.70 7.39 13.13
C VAL A 117 13.43 7.21 11.81
N ASN A 118 12.93 6.38 10.91
CA ASN A 118 13.55 6.10 9.62
C ASN A 118 12.94 6.95 8.50
N SER A 119 13.57 6.91 7.33
CA SER A 119 13.16 7.72 6.17
C SER A 119 12.88 6.96 4.88
N ASN A 120 12.79 5.62 4.96
CA ASN A 120 12.75 4.73 3.79
C ASN A 120 11.51 3.81 3.80
N TYR A 121 10.42 4.26 4.41
CA TYR A 121 9.17 3.52 4.45
C TYR A 121 8.36 3.67 3.16
N GLN A 122 7.40 2.78 2.97
CA GLN A 122 6.44 2.83 1.86
C GLN A 122 5.23 3.69 2.26
N LEU A 123 4.69 4.45 1.30
CA LEU A 123 3.43 5.18 1.45
C LEU A 123 2.33 4.38 0.76
N GLU A 124 1.23 4.12 1.47
CA GLU A 124 0.11 3.35 0.94
C GLU A 124 -1.24 3.97 1.35
N GLY A 125 -2.32 3.50 0.74
CA GLY A 125 -3.68 3.88 1.13
C GLY A 125 -4.15 5.20 0.56
N HIS A 126 -5.00 5.91 1.32
CA HIS A 126 -5.64 7.13 0.85
C HIS A 126 -4.69 8.32 0.99
N MET A 127 -3.97 8.62 -0.08
CA MET A 127 -3.03 9.74 -0.17
C MET A 127 -3.64 10.93 -0.91
N ARG A 128 -3.18 12.14 -0.58
CA ARG A 128 -3.45 13.32 -1.40
C ARG A 128 -2.59 13.28 -2.65
N THR A 129 -3.14 13.77 -3.76
CA THR A 129 -2.39 13.97 -5.00
C THR A 129 -2.34 15.46 -5.31
N ILE A 130 -1.16 15.98 -5.61
CA ILE A 130 -0.95 17.34 -6.09
C ILE A 130 -0.29 17.27 -7.46
N ASP A 131 -0.95 17.84 -8.47
CA ASP A 131 -0.35 18.02 -9.79
C ASP A 131 0.67 19.16 -9.75
N LEU A 132 1.91 18.86 -10.12
CA LEU A 132 2.98 19.85 -10.24
C LEU A 132 3.09 20.44 -11.65
N GLY A 133 2.26 19.95 -12.57
CA GLY A 133 2.32 20.30 -14.00
C GLY A 133 3.32 19.44 -14.78
N GLY A 134 3.24 19.50 -16.11
CA GLY A 134 4.18 18.80 -17.00
C GLY A 134 4.23 17.29 -16.81
N SER A 135 3.08 16.63 -16.63
CA SER A 135 3.00 15.18 -16.37
C SER A 135 3.72 14.74 -15.10
N THR A 136 3.88 15.64 -14.13
CA THR A 136 4.45 15.32 -12.81
C THR A 136 3.39 15.51 -11.74
N GLN A 137 3.25 14.51 -10.87
CA GLN A 137 2.39 14.57 -9.70
C GLN A 137 3.16 14.19 -8.45
N GLN A 138 2.73 14.71 -7.31
CA GLN A 138 3.17 14.22 -6.01
C GLN A 138 2.02 13.54 -5.30
N GLN A 139 2.32 12.47 -4.58
CA GLN A 139 1.35 11.73 -3.77
C GLN A 139 1.87 11.57 -2.35
N GLY A 140 1.03 11.82 -1.35
CA GLY A 140 1.44 11.62 0.02
C GLY A 140 0.54 12.26 1.07
N PHE A 141 1.15 12.63 2.19
CA PHE A 141 0.49 13.12 3.40
C PHE A 141 1.01 14.50 3.79
N SER A 142 0.09 15.31 4.29
CA SER A 142 0.36 16.62 4.89
C SER A 142 0.29 16.55 6.42
N ASP A 143 0.73 17.63 7.05
CA ASP A 143 0.51 17.85 8.48
C ASP A 143 -0.99 17.73 8.84
N GLY A 144 -1.30 17.01 9.91
CA GLY A 144 -2.65 16.72 10.37
C GLY A 144 -3.34 15.51 9.73
N ASP A 145 -2.79 14.94 8.66
CA ASP A 145 -3.40 13.77 7.99
C ASP A 145 -3.36 12.53 8.89
N SER A 146 -4.45 11.77 8.90
CA SER A 146 -4.56 10.55 9.71
C SER A 146 -3.84 9.39 9.02
N VAL A 147 -2.87 8.81 9.72
CA VAL A 147 -2.06 7.71 9.22
C VAL A 147 -1.96 6.57 10.24
N LEU A 148 -1.86 5.37 9.70
CA LEU A 148 -1.47 4.16 10.41
C LEU A 148 -0.01 3.86 10.07
N VAL A 149 0.84 3.81 11.10
CA VAL A 149 2.23 3.39 10.97
C VAL A 149 2.34 1.91 11.34
N ILE A 150 2.90 1.12 10.42
CA ILE A 150 3.15 -0.31 10.62
C ILE A 150 4.66 -0.52 10.61
N GLY A 151 5.22 -1.12 11.67
CA GLY A 151 6.67 -1.33 11.75
C GLY A 151 7.12 -2.02 13.02
N THR A 152 8.30 -1.64 13.50
CA THR A 152 8.92 -2.19 14.71
C THR A 152 9.28 -1.10 15.71
N ALA A 153 9.19 -1.43 17.01
CA ALA A 153 9.60 -0.54 18.08
C ALA A 153 11.13 -0.37 18.09
N ASP A 154 11.58 0.87 18.28
CA ASP A 154 12.98 1.28 18.39
C ASP A 154 13.17 2.09 19.69
N ALA A 155 14.40 2.19 20.19
CA ALA A 155 14.73 2.95 21.40
C ALA A 155 14.33 4.44 21.30
N LYS A 156 14.20 4.98 20.08
CA LYS A 156 13.83 6.38 19.82
C LYS A 156 12.40 6.56 19.29
N GLY A 157 11.61 5.48 19.18
CA GLY A 157 10.24 5.54 18.66
C GLY A 157 9.87 4.31 17.83
N VAL A 158 9.39 4.52 16.60
CA VAL A 158 8.97 3.45 15.68
C VAL A 158 9.77 3.52 14.40
N ARG A 159 10.33 2.39 13.98
CA ARG A 159 10.88 2.20 12.65
C ARG A 159 9.75 1.71 11.74
N ALA A 160 9.27 2.58 10.86
CA ALA A 160 8.17 2.29 9.95
C ALA A 160 8.65 1.42 8.78
N ASP A 161 7.86 0.40 8.45
CA ASP A 161 7.96 -0.30 7.16
C ASP A 161 7.02 0.37 6.15
N THR A 162 5.79 0.64 6.60
CA THR A 162 4.71 1.21 5.79
C THR A 162 3.97 2.27 6.60
N VAL A 163 3.62 3.37 5.93
CA VAL A 163 2.72 4.41 6.43
C VAL A 163 1.48 4.42 5.54
N TYR A 164 0.35 4.02 6.11
CA TYR A 164 -0.92 3.91 5.42
C TYR A 164 -1.83 5.09 5.73
N GLY A 165 -2.41 5.72 4.71
CA GLY A 165 -3.39 6.79 4.85
C GLY A 165 -4.74 6.26 5.29
N GLY A 166 -5.12 6.50 6.55
CA GLY A 166 -6.38 6.03 7.13
C GLY A 166 -6.23 5.33 8.49
N THR A 167 -7.26 4.55 8.85
CA THR A 167 -7.33 3.81 10.12
C THR A 167 -6.89 2.35 9.97
N LEU A 168 -6.68 1.67 11.10
CA LEU A 168 -6.43 0.22 11.13
C LEU A 168 -7.57 -0.57 10.48
N ASP A 169 -8.82 -0.23 10.79
CA ASP A 169 -9.99 -0.91 10.23
C ASP A 169 -10.09 -0.73 8.72
N GLN A 170 -9.75 0.46 8.21
CA GLN A 170 -9.68 0.73 6.78
C GLN A 170 -8.58 -0.08 6.10
N TYR A 171 -7.40 -0.17 6.71
CA TYR A 171 -6.31 -1.01 6.21
C TYR A 171 -6.74 -2.47 6.13
N ILE A 172 -7.18 -3.06 7.25
CA ILE A 172 -7.60 -4.47 7.32
C ILE A 172 -8.76 -4.73 6.36
N GLY A 173 -9.75 -3.84 6.32
CA GLY A 173 -10.91 -3.94 5.43
C GLY A 173 -10.50 -3.96 3.96
N ASN A 174 -9.61 -3.06 3.54
CA ASN A 174 -9.13 -3.01 2.17
C ASN A 174 -8.28 -4.24 1.81
N THR A 175 -7.38 -4.68 2.70
CA THR A 175 -6.59 -5.90 2.49
C THR A 175 -7.48 -7.14 2.36
N ARG A 176 -8.52 -7.27 3.20
CA ARG A 176 -9.48 -8.38 3.12
C ARG A 176 -10.33 -8.31 1.85
N LEU A 177 -10.73 -7.11 1.41
CA LEU A 177 -11.48 -6.93 0.17
C LEU A 177 -10.66 -7.38 -1.04
N MET A 178 -9.38 -7.00 -1.11
CA MET A 178 -8.45 -7.49 -2.14
C MET A 178 -8.27 -9.01 -2.07
N ALA A 179 -8.13 -9.57 -0.86
CA ALA A 179 -8.03 -11.02 -0.67
C ALA A 179 -9.27 -11.75 -1.22
N TRP A 180 -10.47 -11.25 -0.93
CA TRP A 180 -11.71 -11.79 -1.48
C TRP A 180 -11.79 -11.67 -3.00
N GLY A 181 -11.31 -10.56 -3.59
CA GLY A 181 -11.19 -10.41 -5.04
C GLY A 181 -10.33 -11.51 -5.66
N LEU A 182 -9.20 -11.84 -5.04
CA LEU A 182 -8.33 -12.94 -5.47
C LEU A 182 -8.97 -14.32 -5.27
N VAL A 183 -9.75 -14.53 -4.22
CA VAL A 183 -10.54 -15.78 -4.04
C VAL A 183 -11.53 -15.94 -5.19
N VAL A 184 -12.30 -14.90 -5.52
CA VAL A 184 -13.26 -14.95 -6.63
C VAL A 184 -12.55 -15.23 -7.95
N LEU A 185 -11.43 -14.54 -8.21
CA LEU A 185 -10.61 -14.78 -9.40
C LEU A 185 -10.11 -16.23 -9.47
N THR A 186 -9.67 -16.79 -8.34
CA THR A 186 -9.22 -18.20 -8.24
C THR A 186 -10.32 -19.16 -8.66
N VAL A 187 -11.54 -18.97 -8.16
CA VAL A 187 -12.70 -19.82 -8.50
C VAL A 187 -13.04 -19.72 -9.99
N VAL A 188 -13.03 -18.51 -10.55
CA VAL A 188 -13.30 -18.27 -11.97
C VAL A 188 -12.25 -18.96 -12.86
N LEU A 189 -10.96 -18.82 -12.52
CA LEU A 189 -9.87 -19.43 -13.27
C LEU A 189 -9.90 -20.97 -13.17
N LEU A 190 -10.22 -21.52 -12.00
CA LEU A 190 -10.40 -22.96 -11.83
C LEU A 190 -11.52 -23.48 -12.74
N ALA A 191 -12.69 -22.85 -12.72
CA ALA A 191 -13.80 -23.22 -13.58
C ALA A 191 -13.43 -23.15 -15.08
N ALA A 192 -12.75 -22.07 -15.49
CA ALA A 192 -12.29 -21.91 -16.87
C ALA A 192 -11.29 -23.00 -17.28
N SER A 193 -10.37 -23.39 -16.39
CA SER A 193 -9.41 -24.46 -16.66
C SER A 193 -10.09 -25.82 -16.88
N ILE A 194 -11.13 -26.14 -16.10
CA ILE A 194 -11.90 -27.38 -16.24
C ILE A 194 -12.63 -27.41 -17.59
N VAL A 195 -13.30 -26.30 -17.96
CA VAL A 195 -14.00 -26.20 -19.25
C VAL A 195 -13.03 -26.38 -20.42
N LEU A 196 -11.82 -25.80 -20.35
CA LEU A 196 -10.78 -25.95 -21.37
C LEU A 196 -10.17 -27.35 -21.47
N VAL A 197 -10.39 -28.22 -20.50
CA VAL A 197 -10.01 -29.64 -20.56
C VAL A 197 -11.12 -30.48 -21.17
N LEU A 198 -12.38 -30.09 -20.98
CA LEU A 198 -13.56 -30.79 -21.49
C LEU A 198 -13.86 -30.51 -22.97
N ILE A 199 -13.34 -29.41 -23.51
CA ILE A 199 -13.42 -29.02 -24.94
C ILE A 199 -12.10 -29.40 -25.63
#